data_AF-A0A3D2L7K5-F1
#
_entry.id   AF-A0A3D2L7K5-F1
#
_cell.length_a   1.000
_cell.length_b   1.000
_cell.length_c   1.000
_cell.angle_alpha   90.00
_cell.angle_beta   90.00
_cell.angle_gamma   90.00
#
_symmetry.space_group_name_H-M   'P 1'
#
loop_
_entity.id
_entity.type
_entity.pdbx_description
1 polymer ?
#
loop_
_entity_poly.entity_id
_entity_poly.type
_entity_poly.pdbx_seq_one_letter_code
_entity_poly.pdbx_strand_id
1 'polypeptide(L)'
;DIEALVQMRRLIDFLPGSNREDPPVRTVYDSAERVEDSLDTLIPPNPNSPYDMRELIEKVADEGDFFEISPKFGANILCGFGRIEGSTVGFVANQPMTLA
;
A
#
# COMPACT_ATOMS: atom_id res chain seq x y z
N ASP A 1 11.96 -1.86 -20.69
CA ASP A 1 12.96 -2.80 -20.12
C ASP A 1 13.57 -2.33 -18.82
N ILE A 2 14.28 -1.20 -18.78
CA ILE A 2 14.94 -0.71 -17.54
C ILE A 2 13.94 -0.55 -16.39
N GLU A 3 12.82 0.15 -16.62
CA GLU A 3 11.77 0.33 -15.60
C GLU A 3 11.23 -1.00 -15.07
N ALA A 4 10.96 -1.96 -15.97
CA ALA A 4 10.47 -3.28 -15.60
C ALA A 4 11.46 -4.02 -14.69
N LEU A 5 12.76 -3.98 -15.00
CA LEU A 5 13.79 -4.60 -14.17
C LEU A 5 13.92 -3.93 -12.80
N VAL A 6 13.79 -2.59 -12.74
CA VAL A 6 13.80 -1.83 -11.48
C VAL A 6 12.60 -2.20 -10.62
N GLN A 7 11.39 -2.21 -11.19
CA GLN A 7 10.18 -2.59 -10.45
C GLN A 7 10.21 -4.06 -10.04
N MET A 8 10.80 -4.95 -10.84
CA MET A 8 10.95 -6.35 -10.47
C MET A 8 11.90 -6.52 -9.28
N ARG A 9 13.02 -5.78 -9.23
CA ARG A 9 13.88 -5.76 -8.04
C ARG A 9 13.12 -5.24 -6.81
N ARG A 10 12.34 -4.16 -6.96
CA ARG A 10 11.49 -3.63 -5.88
C ARG A 10 10.45 -4.64 -5.40
N LEU A 11 9.82 -5.41 -6.29
CA LEU A 11 8.89 -6.47 -5.90
C LEU A 11 9.57 -7.57 -5.10
N ILE A 12 10.71 -8.08 -5.58
CA ILE A 12 11.46 -9.14 -4.90
C ILE A 12 11.88 -8.71 -3.49
N ASP A 13 12.15 -7.42 -3.28
CA ASP A 13 12.49 -6.87 -1.96
C ASP A 13 11.38 -7.05 -0.90
N PHE A 14 10.13 -7.28 -1.30
CA PHE A 14 9.01 -7.60 -0.40
C PHE A 14 8.85 -9.10 -0.11
N LEU A 15 9.34 -9.97 -0.98
CA LEU A 15 9.02 -11.40 -0.96
C LEU A 15 10.07 -12.21 -0.17
N PRO A 16 9.66 -13.31 0.50
CA PRO A 16 10.61 -14.23 1.12
C PRO A 16 11.39 -15.02 0.06
N GLY A 17 12.56 -15.54 0.43
CA GLY A 17 13.37 -16.37 -0.46
C GLY A 17 12.71 -17.71 -0.81
N SER A 18 11.79 -18.18 0.04
CA SER A 18 10.98 -19.36 -0.20
C SER A 18 9.69 -19.34 0.63
N ASN A 19 8.79 -20.30 0.42
CA ASN A 19 7.58 -20.46 1.23
C ASN A 19 7.83 -21.00 2.66
N ARG A 20 9.10 -21.23 3.03
CA ARG A 20 9.51 -21.70 4.37
C ARG A 20 10.11 -20.59 5.22
N GLU A 21 10.27 -19.40 4.65
CA GLU A 21 10.89 -18.25 5.29
C GLU A 21 9.85 -17.16 5.47
N ASP A 22 10.03 -16.37 6.53
CA ASP A 22 9.25 -15.16 6.71
C ASP A 22 9.69 -14.07 5.72
N PRO A 23 8.81 -13.12 5.38
CA PRO A 23 9.18 -11.97 4.56
C PRO A 23 10.35 -11.19 5.17
N PRO A 24 11.21 -10.56 4.34
CA PRO A 24 12.35 -9.80 4.82
C PRO A 24 11.90 -8.59 5.66
N VAL A 25 12.44 -8.47 6.87
CA VAL A 25 12.31 -7.28 7.72
C VAL A 25 13.39 -6.27 7.35
N ARG A 26 13.02 -5.01 7.18
CA ARG A 26 13.96 -3.92 6.87
C ARG A 26 14.02 -2.89 7.99
N THR A 27 15.17 -2.25 8.15
CA THR A 27 15.27 -1.04 8.96
C THR A 27 14.41 0.03 8.31
N VAL A 28 13.51 0.61 9.08
CA VAL A 28 12.62 1.70 8.69
C VAL A 28 12.88 2.89 9.60
N TYR A 29 12.71 4.09 9.08
CA TYR A 29 12.91 5.33 9.83
C TYR A 29 11.60 6.04 10.18
N ASP A 30 10.49 5.37 9.92
CA ASP A 30 9.14 5.79 10.28
C ASP A 30 8.83 5.45 11.75
N SER A 31 7.96 6.23 12.38
CA SER A 31 7.53 6.04 13.76
C SER A 31 6.28 5.17 13.80
N ALA A 32 6.30 4.10 14.59
CA ALA A 32 5.12 3.27 14.85
C ALA A 32 3.97 4.05 15.54
N GLU A 33 4.30 5.17 16.21
CA GLU A 33 3.34 6.05 16.87
C GLU A 33 2.95 7.27 16.01
N ARG A 34 3.25 7.26 14.70
CA ARG A 34 2.87 8.35 13.79
C ARG A 34 1.37 8.56 13.82
N VAL A 35 0.97 9.81 14.04
CA VAL A 35 -0.42 10.26 13.98
C VAL A 35 -0.65 10.97 12.65
N GLU A 36 -1.68 10.55 11.93
CA GLU A 36 -2.06 11.10 10.63
C GLU A 36 -3.40 11.85 10.75
N ASP A 37 -3.36 13.07 11.30
CA ASP A 37 -4.55 13.93 11.51
C ASP A 37 -5.38 14.16 10.24
N SER A 38 -4.73 14.09 9.09
CA SER A 38 -5.38 14.23 7.79
C SER A 38 -6.42 13.13 7.51
N LEU A 39 -6.30 11.94 8.13
CA LEU A 39 -7.25 10.84 7.99
C LEU A 39 -8.61 11.13 8.63
N ASP A 40 -8.67 12.04 9.62
CA ASP A 40 -9.94 12.46 10.24
C ASP A 40 -10.88 13.14 9.25
N THR A 41 -10.33 13.61 8.13
CA THR A 41 -11.07 14.32 7.07
C THR A 41 -11.15 13.55 5.74
N LEU A 42 -10.59 12.33 5.69
CA LEU A 42 -10.55 11.53 4.45
C LEU A 42 -11.96 11.15 3.97
N ILE A 43 -12.85 10.80 4.89
CA ILE A 43 -14.23 10.40 4.57
C ILE A 43 -15.09 11.65 4.38
N PRO A 44 -15.65 11.89 3.18
CA PRO A 44 -16.52 13.02 2.95
C PRO A 44 -17.81 12.92 3.78
N PRO A 45 -18.38 14.06 4.24
CA PRO A 45 -19.63 14.05 4.98
C PRO A 45 -20.83 13.62 4.14
N ASN A 46 -20.76 13.76 2.82
CA ASN A 46 -21.77 13.26 1.88
C ASN A 46 -21.48 11.78 1.55
N PRO A 47 -22.39 10.85 1.86
CA PRO A 47 -22.18 9.42 1.61
C PRO A 47 -22.07 9.04 0.13
N ASN A 48 -22.53 9.91 -0.78
CA ASN A 48 -22.41 9.71 -2.23
C ASN A 48 -21.12 10.27 -2.81
N SER A 49 -20.29 10.94 -1.99
CA SER A 49 -19.01 11.47 -2.44
C SER A 49 -17.91 10.41 -2.22
N PRO A 50 -17.20 9.99 -3.28
CA PRO A 50 -16.11 9.03 -3.15
C PRO A 50 -14.86 9.67 -2.52
N TYR A 51 -13.94 8.82 -2.06
CA TYR A 51 -12.60 9.19 -1.60
C TYR A 51 -11.60 8.16 -2.13
N ASP A 52 -10.33 8.56 -2.22
CA ASP A 52 -9.27 7.68 -2.71
C ASP A 52 -8.72 6.80 -1.58
N MET A 53 -8.99 5.49 -1.64
CA MET A 53 -8.48 4.54 -0.66
C MET A 53 -6.94 4.41 -0.70
N ARG A 54 -6.30 4.80 -1.80
CA ARG A 54 -4.83 4.81 -1.91
C ARG A 54 -4.21 5.77 -0.89
N GLU A 55 -4.86 6.90 -0.63
CA GLU A 55 -4.38 7.89 0.36
C GLU A 55 -4.29 7.29 1.77
N LEU A 56 -5.27 6.47 2.16
CA LEU A 56 -5.22 5.74 3.44
C LEU A 56 -4.05 4.76 3.48
N ILE A 57 -3.86 3.99 2.41
CA ILE A 57 -2.78 2.98 2.34
C ILE A 57 -1.41 3.66 2.43
N GLU A 58 -1.19 4.74 1.66
CA GLU A 58 0.08 5.49 1.68
C GLU A 58 0.32 6.17 3.05
N LYS A 59 -0.72 6.56 3.78
CA LYS A 59 -0.53 7.12 5.13
C LYS A 59 -0.25 6.06 6.18
N VAL A 60 -0.76 4.84 6.02
CA VAL A 60 -0.55 3.73 6.95
C VAL A 60 0.75 2.97 6.68
N ALA A 61 1.15 2.84 5.42
CA ALA A 61 2.39 2.17 5.06
C ALA A 61 3.61 2.98 5.51
N ASP A 62 4.65 2.28 5.96
CA ASP A 62 5.94 2.89 6.30
C ASP A 62 6.44 3.72 5.11
N GLU A 63 6.87 4.96 5.37
CA GLU A 63 7.44 5.87 4.35
C GLU A 63 6.51 6.17 3.16
N GLY A 64 5.22 5.82 3.27
CA GLY A 64 4.25 5.87 2.18
C GLY A 64 4.55 4.95 1.00
N ASP A 65 5.34 3.89 1.22
CA ASP A 65 5.72 2.96 0.16
C ASP A 65 4.65 1.89 -0.08
N PHE A 66 3.89 2.06 -1.16
CA PHE A 66 2.94 1.06 -1.66
C PHE A 66 3.33 0.55 -3.05
N PHE A 67 3.51 -0.76 -3.18
CA PHE A 67 3.70 -1.47 -4.44
C PHE A 67 2.37 -2.08 -4.88
N GLU A 68 1.63 -1.34 -5.72
CA GLU A 68 0.35 -1.79 -6.25
C GLU A 68 0.52 -2.90 -7.32
N ILE A 69 -0.27 -3.96 -7.18
CA ILE A 69 -0.34 -5.06 -8.13
C ILE A 69 -1.51 -4.84 -9.08
N SER A 70 -1.23 -4.91 -10.37
CA SER A 70 -2.24 -4.77 -11.44
C SER A 70 -3.05 -3.46 -11.41
N PRO A 71 -2.43 -2.28 -11.29
CA PRO A 71 -3.14 -0.99 -11.11
C PRO A 71 -4.11 -0.59 -12.24
N LYS A 72 -4.08 -1.30 -13.37
CA LYS A 72 -4.94 -1.05 -14.54
C LYS A 72 -6.07 -2.08 -14.69
N PHE A 73 -6.21 -3.01 -13.75
CA PHE A 73 -7.19 -4.10 -13.81
C PHE A 73 -7.96 -4.19 -12.49
N GLY A 74 -9.29 -4.27 -12.56
CA GLY A 74 -10.11 -4.40 -11.36
C GLY A 74 -10.02 -3.18 -10.44
N ALA A 75 -10.13 -1.97 -11.00
CA ALA A 75 -9.84 -0.72 -10.30
C ALA A 75 -10.72 -0.45 -9.05
N ASN A 76 -11.80 -1.22 -8.85
CA ASN A 76 -12.66 -1.21 -7.66
C ASN A 76 -12.05 -1.89 -6.43
N ILE A 77 -10.91 -2.55 -6.57
CA ILE A 77 -10.15 -3.13 -5.47
C ILE A 77 -8.66 -2.84 -5.65
N LEU A 78 -8.02 -2.34 -4.60
CA LEU A 78 -6.58 -2.16 -4.51
C LEU A 78 -5.96 -3.40 -3.88
N CYS A 79 -4.95 -3.95 -4.54
CA CYS A 79 -4.13 -5.05 -4.02
C CYS A 79 -2.66 -4.66 -4.16
N GLY A 80 -1.86 -4.92 -3.13
CA GLY A 80 -0.43 -4.62 -3.22
C GLY A 80 0.36 -4.94 -1.96
N PHE A 81 1.62 -4.53 -1.95
CA PHE A 81 2.54 -4.71 -0.83
C PHE A 81 2.98 -3.38 -0.25
N GLY A 82 3.17 -3.33 1.05
CA GLY A 82 3.83 -2.23 1.77
C GLY A 82 4.59 -2.79 2.96
N ARG A 83 5.04 -1.92 3.86
CA ARG A 83 5.63 -2.32 5.15
C ARG A 83 4.94 -1.63 6.32
N ILE A 84 4.95 -2.30 7.46
CA ILE A 84 4.59 -1.75 8.77
C ILE A 84 5.67 -2.21 9.75
N GLU A 85 6.31 -1.25 10.43
CA GLU A 85 7.47 -1.51 11.29
C GLU A 85 8.57 -2.33 10.58
N GLY A 86 8.78 -2.07 9.28
CA GLY A 86 9.77 -2.74 8.46
C GLY A 86 9.39 -4.14 7.99
N SER A 87 8.26 -4.70 8.43
CA SER A 87 7.77 -6.02 8.01
C SER A 87 6.86 -5.92 6.79
N THR A 88 7.02 -6.81 5.80
CA THR A 88 6.14 -6.82 4.61
C THR A 88 4.69 -7.14 4.99
N VAL A 89 3.75 -6.32 4.52
CA VAL A 89 2.30 -6.51 4.67
C VAL A 89 1.63 -6.50 3.29
N GLY A 90 0.68 -7.40 3.09
CA GLY A 90 -0.22 -7.37 1.93
C GLY A 90 -1.47 -6.54 2.23
N PHE A 91 -1.80 -5.61 1.34
CA PHE A 91 -2.98 -4.76 1.44
C PHE A 91 -4.04 -5.22 0.45
N VAL A 92 -5.29 -5.26 0.93
CA VAL A 92 -6.49 -5.47 0.10
C VAL A 92 -7.54 -4.47 0.57
N ALA A 93 -7.96 -3.55 -0.31
CA ALA A 93 -8.90 -2.49 0.05
C ALA A 93 -9.87 -2.15 -1.09
N ASN A 94 -11.11 -1.79 -0.75
CA ASN A 94 -12.09 -1.33 -1.73
C ASN A 94 -11.74 0.09 -2.20
N GLN A 95 -11.93 0.40 -3.48
CA GLN A 95 -11.69 1.73 -4.06
C GLN A 95 -13.01 2.43 -4.41
N PRO A 96 -13.50 3.38 -3.58
CA PRO A 96 -14.76 4.09 -3.84
C PRO A 96 -14.75 4.97 -5.09
N MET A 97 -13.57 5.41 -5.56
CA MET A 97 -13.43 6.31 -6.72
C MET A 97 -13.81 5.68 -8.07
N THR A 98 -13.94 4.36 -8.13
CA THR A 98 -14.17 3.65 -9.40
C THR A 98 -15.61 3.17 -9.50
N LEU A 99 -16.32 3.70 -10.49
CA LEU A 99 -17.68 3.36 -10.93
C LEU A 99 -18.68 3.11 -9.79
N ALA A 100 -19.40 4.18 -9.45
CA ALA A 100 -20.85 4.11 -9.32
C ALA A 100 -21.49 4.04 -10.73
#